data_AF-A0A941DRV1-F1
#
_entry.id   AF-A0A941DRV1-F1
#
_cell.length_a   1.000
_cell.length_b   1.000
_cell.length_c   1.000
_cell.angle_alpha   90.00
_cell.angle_beta   90.00
_cell.angle_gamma   90.00
#
_symmetry.space_group_name_H-M   'P 1'
#
loop_
_entity.id
_entity.type
_entity.pdbx_description
1 polymer ?
#
loop_
_entity_poly.entity_id
_entity_poly.type
_entity_poly.pdbx_seq_one_letter_code
_entity_poly.pdbx_strand_id
1 'polypeptide(L)'
;TAGIRALFMEKLDVDQEVAEILVDEGFSSLEEIAYVPISEMLEIEAFDEDTVTELRNRARDALLTEAIASEEGLEGMEDQLINLEGMTRVTAGKLGLAG
;
A
#
# COMPACT_ATOMS: atom_id res chain seq x y z
N THR A 1 -12.20 -10.69 6.29
CA THR A 1 -13.04 -9.49 6.47
C THR A 1 -12.50 -8.57 7.55
N ALA A 2 -12.26 -9.01 8.79
CA ALA A 2 -11.80 -8.14 9.89
C ALA A 2 -10.48 -7.36 9.60
N GLY A 3 -9.51 -7.97 8.92
CA GLY A 3 -8.26 -7.30 8.55
C GLY A 3 -8.43 -6.24 7.46
N ILE A 4 -9.34 -6.47 6.50
CA ILE A 4 -9.64 -5.52 5.41
C ILE A 4 -10.37 -4.30 5.97
N ARG A 5 -11.31 -4.50 6.89
CA ARG A 5 -12.01 -3.40 7.58
C ARG A 5 -11.03 -2.50 8.33
N ALA A 6 -10.07 -3.08 9.07
CA ALA A 6 -9.05 -2.31 9.76
C ALA A 6 -8.15 -1.52 8.79
N LEU A 7 -7.79 -2.12 7.64
CA LEU A 7 -7.04 -1.44 6.59
C LEU A 7 -7.80 -0.21 6.08
N PHE A 8 -9.09 -0.33 5.78
CA PHE A 8 -9.88 0.81 5.31
C PHE A 8 -10.01 1.90 6.36
N MET A 9 -10.28 1.54 7.62
CA MET A 9 -10.33 2.53 8.71
C MET A 9 -9.01 3.30 8.86
N GLU A 10 -7.87 2.60 8.79
CA GLU A 10 -6.55 3.22 8.94
C GLU A 10 -6.13 4.04 7.71
N LYS A 11 -6.33 3.51 6.51
CA LYS A 11 -5.79 4.09 5.27
C LYS A 11 -6.71 5.14 4.64
N LEU A 12 -8.01 5.00 4.83
CA LEU A 12 -9.00 5.94 4.30
C LEU A 12 -9.50 6.93 5.36
N ASP A 13 -9.12 6.78 6.63
CA ASP A 13 -9.57 7.61 7.75
C ASP A 13 -11.10 7.67 7.83
N VAL A 14 -11.72 6.49 7.84
CA VAL A 14 -13.18 6.30 7.87
C VAL A 14 -13.63 5.56 9.12
N ASP A 15 -14.89 5.78 9.49
CA ASP A 15 -15.51 5.08 10.60
C ASP A 15 -15.76 3.59 10.29
N GLN A 16 -15.97 2.81 11.35
CA GLN A 16 -16.19 1.36 11.24
C GLN A 16 -17.40 1.03 10.35
N GLU A 17 -18.47 1.82 10.41
CA GLU A 17 -19.69 1.61 9.62
C GLU A 17 -19.41 1.73 8.12
N VAL A 18 -18.68 2.77 7.70
CA VAL A 18 -18.27 2.98 6.30
C VAL A 18 -17.36 1.86 5.83
N ALA A 19 -16.40 1.45 6.67
CA ALA A 19 -15.49 0.36 6.33
C ALA A 19 -16.20 -1.00 6.24
N GLU A 20 -17.28 -1.21 7.01
CA GLU A 20 -18.10 -2.43 6.95
C GLU A 20 -18.93 -2.48 5.67
N ILE A 21 -19.56 -1.36 5.30
CA ILE A 21 -20.28 -1.23 4.02
C ILE A 21 -19.38 -1.56 2.83
N LEU A 22 -18.17 -1.00 2.78
CA LEU A 22 -17.22 -1.29 1.70
C LEU A 22 -16.88 -2.79 1.61
N VAL A 23 -16.69 -3.46 2.75
CA VAL A 23 -16.39 -4.90 2.78
C VAL A 23 -17.60 -5.74 2.37
N ASP A 24 -18.81 -5.33 2.75
CA ASP A 24 -20.05 -6.03 2.42
C ASP A 24 -20.40 -5.91 0.93
N GLU A 25 -20.07 -4.78 0.31
CA GLU A 25 -20.16 -4.54 -1.14
C GLU A 25 -19.05 -5.27 -1.93
N GLY A 26 -18.10 -5.89 -1.23
CA GLY A 26 -17.08 -6.75 -1.81
C GLY A 26 -15.74 -6.09 -2.10
N PHE A 27 -15.53 -4.83 -1.67
CA PHE A 27 -14.22 -4.19 -1.77
C PHE A 27 -13.24 -4.86 -0.83
N SER A 28 -12.08 -5.20 -1.38
CA SER A 28 -11.02 -5.94 -0.69
C SER A 28 -9.70 -5.19 -0.64
N SER A 29 -9.53 -4.16 -1.47
CA SER A 29 -8.29 -3.38 -1.57
C SER A 29 -8.51 -1.88 -1.83
N LEU A 30 -7.47 -1.08 -1.60
CA LEU A 30 -7.49 0.37 -1.85
C LEU A 30 -7.49 0.68 -3.35
N GLU A 31 -6.89 -0.18 -4.16
CA GLU A 31 -6.85 -0.06 -5.63
C GLU A 31 -8.24 -0.16 -6.23
N GLU A 32 -9.07 -1.10 -5.74
CA GLU A 32 -10.46 -1.22 -6.19
C GLU A 32 -11.19 0.10 -5.93
N ILE A 33 -11.09 0.65 -4.72
CA ILE A 33 -11.70 1.93 -4.37
C ILE A 33 -11.15 3.06 -5.26
N ALA A 34 -9.83 3.14 -5.46
CA ALA A 34 -9.20 4.20 -6.24
C ALA A 34 -9.60 4.19 -7.73
N TYR A 35 -9.79 3.01 -8.33
CA TYR A 35 -9.90 2.84 -9.78
C TYR A 35 -11.27 2.38 -10.30
N VAL A 36 -12.17 1.90 -9.44
CA VAL A 36 -13.55 1.53 -9.82
C VAL A 36 -14.32 2.77 -10.32
N PRO A 37 -15.21 2.62 -11.33
CA PRO A 37 -16.07 3.71 -11.79
C PRO A 37 -16.90 4.32 -10.66
N ILE A 38 -17.03 5.65 -10.65
CA ILE A 38 -17.87 6.37 -9.66
C ILE A 38 -19.30 5.83 -9.69
N SER A 39 -19.82 5.49 -10.86
CA SER A 39 -21.17 4.94 -11.02
C SER A 39 -21.38 3.65 -10.22
N GLU A 40 -20.37 2.78 -10.12
CA GLU A 40 -20.48 1.53 -9.36
C GLU A 40 -20.44 1.82 -7.85
N MET A 41 -19.62 2.77 -7.41
CA MET A 41 -19.61 3.19 -6.00
C MET A 41 -20.88 3.93 -5.59
N LEU A 42 -21.54 4.63 -6.53
CA LEU A 42 -22.83 5.30 -6.30
C LEU A 42 -24.03 4.35 -6.29
N GLU A 43 -23.86 3.07 -6.64
CA GLU A 43 -24.90 2.04 -6.42
C GLU A 43 -25.06 1.73 -4.94
N ILE A 44 -24.07 2.04 -4.12
CA ILE A 44 -24.12 1.92 -2.66
C ILE A 44 -25.00 3.04 -2.11
N GLU A 45 -26.21 2.71 -1.65
CA GLU A 45 -27.19 3.69 -1.15
C GLU A 45 -26.66 4.58 -0.01
N ALA A 46 -25.63 4.12 0.70
CA ALA A 46 -25.01 4.84 1.80
C ALA A 46 -24.02 5.94 1.37
N PHE A 47 -23.61 6.00 0.10
CA PHE A 47 -22.62 6.95 -0.39
C PHE A 47 -23.20 7.93 -1.41
N ASP A 48 -22.81 9.20 -1.27
CA ASP A 48 -23.08 10.25 -2.26
C ASP A 48 -21.84 10.54 -3.12
N GLU A 49 -22.01 11.34 -4.17
CA GLU A 49 -20.94 11.67 -5.13
C GLU A 49 -19.72 12.34 -4.46
N ASP A 50 -19.98 13.18 -3.44
CA ASP A 50 -18.93 13.85 -2.67
C ASP A 50 -18.13 12.85 -1.83
N THR A 51 -18.82 11.95 -1.11
CA THR A 51 -18.22 10.89 -0.30
C THR A 51 -17.41 9.93 -1.15
N VAL A 52 -17.96 9.47 -2.29
CA VAL A 52 -17.25 8.60 -3.24
C VAL A 52 -15.99 9.29 -3.74
N THR A 53 -16.08 10.56 -4.15
CA THR A 53 -14.94 11.32 -4.65
C THR A 53 -13.85 11.45 -3.58
N GLU A 54 -14.24 11.72 -2.33
CA GLU A 54 -13.32 11.81 -1.21
C GLU A 54 -12.63 10.48 -0.91
N LEU A 55 -13.39 9.38 -0.81
CA LEU A 55 -12.85 8.03 -0.60
C LEU A 55 -11.82 7.66 -1.67
N ARG A 56 -12.11 7.98 -2.94
CA ARG A 56 -11.19 7.75 -4.05
C ARG A 56 -9.91 8.54 -3.94
N ASN A 57 -9.99 9.81 -3.55
CA ASN A 57 -8.81 10.64 -3.38
C ASN A 57 -7.94 10.11 -2.25
N ARG A 58 -8.54 9.80 -1.09
CA ARG A 58 -7.82 9.21 0.05
C ARG A 58 -7.19 7.86 -0.29
N ALA A 59 -7.89 7.00 -1.03
CA ALA A 59 -7.35 5.73 -1.49
C ALA A 59 -6.11 5.93 -2.37
N ARG A 60 -6.15 6.89 -3.30
CA ARG A 60 -5.00 7.22 -4.16
C ARG A 60 -3.84 7.83 -3.37
N ASP A 61 -4.13 8.68 -2.40
CA ASP A 61 -3.11 9.29 -1.55
C ASP A 61 -2.43 8.25 -0.65
N ALA A 62 -3.19 7.29 -0.13
CA ALA A 62 -2.66 6.17 0.64
C ALA A 62 -1.76 5.28 -0.22
N LEU A 63 -2.19 4.92 -1.43
CA LEU A 63 -1.39 4.14 -2.39
C LEU A 63 -0.11 4.88 -2.81
N LEU A 64 -0.19 6.19 -3.02
CA LEU A 64 0.98 7.01 -3.33
C LEU A 64 1.96 7.05 -2.17
N THR A 65 1.46 7.24 -0.95
CA THR A 65 2.27 7.25 0.27
C THR A 65 2.97 5.90 0.48
N GLU A 66 2.28 4.80 0.23
CA GLU A 66 2.85 3.45 0.31
C GLU A 66 3.92 3.22 -0.76
N ALA A 67 3.70 3.70 -1.99
CA ALA A 67 4.70 3.62 -3.05
C ALA A 67 5.97 4.41 -2.70
N ILE A 68 5.82 5.63 -2.16
CA ILE A 68 6.96 6.45 -1.70
C ILE A 68 7.69 5.77 -0.53
N ALA A 69 6.95 5.28 0.47
CA ALA A 69 7.56 4.58 1.61
C ALA A 69 8.29 3.30 1.19
N SER A 70 7.79 2.61 0.16
CA SER A 70 8.48 1.46 -0.43
C SER A 70 9.75 1.88 -1.16
N GLU A 71 9.76 3.02 -1.86
CA GLU A 71 10.94 3.56 -2.54
C GLU A 71 12.01 4.01 -1.54
N GLU A 72 11.64 4.78 -0.51
CA GLU A 72 12.55 5.20 0.58
C GLU A 72 13.06 4.01 1.39
N GLY A 73 12.23 2.99 1.60
CA GLY A 73 12.63 1.74 2.26
C GLY A 73 13.65 0.94 1.45
N LEU A 74 13.57 0.99 0.11
CA LEU A 74 14.55 0.40 -0.79
C LEU A 74 15.87 1.18 -0.77
N GLU A 75 15.83 2.52 -0.85
CA GLU A 75 17.01 3.38 -0.72
C GLU A 75 17.74 3.13 0.62
N GLY A 76 17.00 3.00 1.73
CA GLY A 76 17.57 2.67 3.04
C GLY A 76 18.14 1.26 3.18
N MET A 77 17.68 0.30 2.37
CA MET A 77 18.24 -1.06 2.28
C MET A 77 19.49 -1.10 1.41
N GLU A 78 19.53 -0.34 0.31
CA GLU A 78 20.72 -0.19 -0.53
C GLU A 78 21.90 0.36 0.29
N ASP A 79 21.67 1.38 1.12
CA ASP A 79 22.69 1.91 2.03
C ASP A 79 23.14 0.90 3.09
N GLN A 80 22.25 0.04 3.60
CA GLN A 80 22.64 -1.03 4.54
C GLN A 80 23.41 -2.17 3.86
N LEU A 81 23.10 -2.48 2.60
CA LEU A 81 23.82 -3.48 1.81
C LEU A 81 25.21 -2.96 1.39
N ILE A 82 25.34 -1.67 1.05
CA ILE A 82 26.62 -0.99 0.80
C ILE A 82 27.46 -0.92 2.08
N ASN A 83 26.84 -0.70 3.25
CA ASN A 83 27.55 -0.78 4.53
C ASN A 83 27.88 -2.23 4.96
N LEU A 84 27.20 -3.23 4.40
CA LEU A 84 27.57 -4.64 4.47
C LEU A 84 28.66 -5.01 3.44
N GLU A 85 29.20 -4.05 2.69
CA GLU A 85 30.36 -4.21 1.80
C GLU A 85 31.71 -4.22 2.57
N GLY A 86 31.69 -4.52 3.87
CA GLY A 86 32.80 -5.22 4.53
C GLY A 86 32.96 -6.67 4.03
N MET A 87 31.96 -7.22 3.33
CA MET A 87 31.89 -8.62 2.91
C MET A 87 32.54 -8.93 1.55
N THR A 88 33.15 -7.94 0.88
CA THR A 88 33.82 -8.14 -0.43
C THR A 88 35.30 -8.56 -0.31
N ARG A 89 35.92 -8.43 0.88
CA ARG A 89 37.35 -8.76 1.04
C ARG A 89 37.66 -10.24 1.33
N VAL A 90 36.69 -11.06 1.75
CA VAL A 90 36.96 -12.48 2.10
C VAL A 90 36.70 -13.43 0.93
N THR A 91 35.79 -13.10 0.00
CA THR A 91 35.48 -13.98 -1.13
C THR A 91 36.50 -13.86 -2.27
N ALA A 92 37.19 -12.72 -2.39
CA ALA A 92 38.26 -12.54 -3.38
C ALA A 92 39.53 -13.38 -3.06
N GLY A 93 39.77 -13.72 -1.79
CA GLY A 93 40.96 -14.49 -1.39
C GLY A 93 40.85 -16.01 -1.59
N LYS A 94 39.63 -16.56 -1.69
CA LYS A 94 39.43 -18.02 -1.85
C LYS A 94 39.32 -18.51 -3.29
N LEU A 95 39.19 -17.59 -4.26
CA LEU A 95 39.22 -17.91 -5.69
C LEU A 95 40.58 -17.62 -6.36
N GLY A 96 41.54 -17.01 -5.65
CA GLY A 96 42.88 -16.70 -6.15
C GLY A 96 43.99 -17.70 -5.80
N LEU A 97 43.68 -18.80 -5.11
CA LEU A 97 44.64 -19.85 -4.72
C LEU A 97 44.30 -21.24 -5.31
N ALA A 98 43.38 -21.29 -6.28
CA ALA A 98 43.05 -22.49 -7.05
C ALA A 98 43.33 -22.29 -8.56
N GLY A 99 44.34 -21.47 -8.88
CA GLY A 99 44.96 -21.36 -10.19
C GLY A 99 46.45 -21.67 -10.08
#